data_AF-A0A954DXG9-F1
#
_entry.id   AF-A0A954DXG9-F1
#
_cell.length_a   1.000
_cell.length_b   1.000
_cell.length_c   1.000
_cell.angle_alpha   90.00
_cell.angle_beta   90.00
_cell.angle_gamma   90.00
#
_symmetry.space_group_name_H-M   'P 1'
#
loop_
_entity.id
_entity.type
_entity.pdbx_description
1 polymer ?
#
loop_
_entity_poly.entity_id
_entity_poly.type
_entity_poly.pdbx_seq_one_letter_code
_entity_poly.pdbx_strand_id
1 'polypeptide(L)'
;MTDRGSIQGRGWLRAMVGTTCVLLVAALGVRALQPQRVYGPSESEAALRLPEPLQFLLGGASLRVAELDEHVAESRRERWVKMRETVIDLDGCPRLGAWLDTAVGLEFEQLNAELVRGSSEEALAALTLLVALARRTEWDSGFLGGGEDAGRLGGLVAEWLIARSDGSLEDALLYEPALSAVVIYGRAMRTAYQAPTFGRDDAAYARARSTLERLVGITEQKRTNFGAAVQARYGRATSLLEGDGDFLLGFDQEARVSFKDLDGECEE
;
A
#
# COMPACT_ATOMS: atom_id res chain seq x y z
N MET A 1 63.29 35.72 -25.54
CA MET A 1 62.53 35.09 -24.44
C MET A 1 61.20 35.81 -24.36
N THR A 2 60.17 35.26 -24.99
CA THR A 2 58.82 35.83 -25.04
C THR A 2 57.87 34.84 -24.40
N ASP A 3 57.31 35.29 -23.29
CA ASP A 3 56.39 34.59 -22.41
C ASP A 3 55.05 34.34 -23.13
N ARG A 4 54.75 33.07 -23.40
CA ARG A 4 53.46 32.60 -23.96
C ARG A 4 52.85 31.60 -23.00
N GLY A 5 52.32 32.10 -21.88
CA GLY A 5 51.70 31.26 -20.86
C GLY A 5 50.52 31.93 -20.18
N SER A 6 49.44 32.28 -20.90
CA SER A 6 48.22 32.75 -20.20
C SER A 6 46.87 32.59 -20.91
N ILE A 7 46.80 32.06 -22.14
CA ILE A 7 45.53 32.04 -22.89
C ILE A 7 44.72 30.75 -22.67
N GLN A 8 45.36 29.65 -22.25
CA GLN A 8 44.71 28.34 -22.16
C GLN A 8 43.81 28.13 -20.93
N GLY A 9 43.98 28.93 -19.86
CA GLY A 9 43.19 28.80 -18.63
C GLY A 9 41.78 29.42 -18.68
N ARG A 10 41.55 30.42 -19.55
CA ARG A 10 40.26 31.14 -19.60
C ARG A 10 39.16 30.40 -20.36
N GLY A 11 39.52 29.56 -21.33
CA GLY A 11 38.57 28.77 -22.11
C GLY A 11 37.91 27.66 -21.28
N TRP A 12 38.71 26.98 -20.45
CA TRP A 12 38.24 25.89 -19.60
C TRP A 12 37.33 26.35 -18.46
N LEU A 13 37.65 27.49 -17.84
CA LEU A 13 36.78 28.13 -16.84
C LEU A 13 35.43 28.55 -17.43
N ARG A 14 35.40 29.09 -18.65
CA ARG A 14 34.14 29.44 -19.33
C ARG A 14 33.31 28.22 -19.71
N ALA A 15 33.96 27.14 -20.14
CA ALA A 15 33.28 25.87 -20.44
C ALA A 15 32.70 25.25 -19.17
N MET A 16 33.45 25.18 -18.07
CA MET A 16 32.96 24.66 -16.78
C MET A 16 31.76 25.46 -16.26
N VAL A 17 31.86 26.79 -16.27
CA VAL A 17 30.77 27.66 -15.79
C VAL A 17 29.52 27.49 -16.67
N GLY A 18 29.69 27.41 -18.00
CA GLY A 18 28.60 27.14 -18.92
C GLY A 18 27.90 25.80 -18.64
N THR A 19 28.66 24.72 -18.48
CA THR A 19 28.10 23.39 -18.18
C THR A 19 27.43 23.36 -16.81
N THR A 20 28.02 24.03 -15.80
CA THR A 20 27.45 24.10 -14.45
C THR A 20 26.14 24.89 -14.43
N CYS A 21 26.06 26.00 -15.18
CA CYS A 21 24.83 26.76 -15.36
C CYS A 21 23.75 25.94 -16.08
N VAL A 22 24.10 25.21 -17.14
CA VAL A 22 23.14 24.34 -17.85
C VAL A 22 22.62 23.23 -16.95
N LEU A 23 23.50 22.59 -16.16
CA LEU A 23 23.10 21.55 -15.20
C LEU A 23 22.22 22.11 -14.07
N LEU A 24 22.52 23.32 -13.57
CA LEU A 24 21.69 24.00 -12.58
C LEU A 24 20.32 24.37 -13.16
N VAL A 25 20.26 24.89 -14.39
CA VAL A 25 18.99 25.22 -15.06
C VAL A 25 18.18 23.97 -15.36
N ALA A 26 18.82 22.87 -15.77
CA ALA A 26 18.16 21.58 -15.96
C ALA A 26 17.64 21.01 -14.62
N ALA A 27 18.44 21.06 -13.55
CA ALA A 27 18.03 20.60 -12.21
C ALA A 27 16.88 21.46 -11.63
N LEU A 28 16.90 22.77 -11.90
CA LEU A 28 15.80 23.68 -11.53
C LEU A 28 14.55 23.45 -12.40
N GLY A 29 14.72 23.14 -13.69
CA GLY A 29 13.64 22.79 -14.62
C GLY A 29 12.93 21.49 -14.24
N VAL A 30 13.70 20.47 -13.81
CA VAL A 30 13.15 19.20 -13.29
C VAL A 30 12.41 19.42 -11.97
N ARG A 31 12.84 20.36 -11.11
CA ARG A 31 12.10 20.77 -9.90
C ARG A 31 10.87 21.63 -10.20
N ALA A 32 10.82 22.31 -11.35
CA ALA A 32 9.71 23.18 -11.77
C ALA A 32 8.59 22.41 -12.49
N LEU A 33 8.86 21.19 -12.97
CA LEU A 33 7.81 20.23 -13.29
C LEU A 33 7.15 19.82 -11.97
N GLN A 34 6.15 20.60 -11.54
CA GLN A 34 5.27 20.15 -10.49
C GLN A 34 4.75 18.76 -10.91
N PRO A 35 4.81 17.74 -10.03
CA PRO A 35 4.10 16.50 -10.32
C PRO A 35 2.69 16.91 -10.70
N GLN A 36 2.21 16.42 -11.86
CA GLN A 36 0.81 16.60 -12.24
C GLN A 36 0.00 16.31 -10.99
N ARG A 37 -0.70 17.32 -10.47
CA ARG A 37 -1.64 17.11 -9.37
C ARG A 37 -2.62 16.10 -9.91
N VAL A 38 -2.50 14.86 -9.45
CA VAL A 38 -3.55 13.87 -9.61
C VAL A 38 -4.65 14.41 -8.72
N TYR A 39 -5.57 15.14 -9.34
CA TYR A 39 -6.78 15.56 -8.68
C TYR A 39 -7.54 14.28 -8.36
N GLY A 40 -7.73 14.01 -7.06
CA GLY A 40 -8.69 13.01 -6.63
C GLY A 40 -10.08 13.35 -7.16
N PRO A 41 -11.01 12.39 -7.16
CA PRO A 41 -12.36 12.62 -7.65
C PRO A 41 -12.94 13.89 -7.01
N SER A 42 -13.51 14.77 -7.82
CA SER A 42 -14.08 16.03 -7.34
C SER A 42 -15.12 15.72 -6.28
N GLU A 43 -14.95 16.25 -5.07
CA GLU A 43 -15.95 16.26 -4.01
C GLU A 43 -17.18 17.05 -4.47
N SER A 44 -17.99 16.50 -5.37
CA SER A 44 -19.28 17.12 -5.71
C SER A 44 -20.25 16.83 -4.55
N GLU A 45 -20.19 17.70 -3.54
CA GLU A 45 -21.14 18.21 -2.52
C GLU A 45 -22.44 17.46 -2.12
N ALA A 46 -22.80 16.33 -2.71
CA ALA A 46 -23.85 15.44 -2.20
C ALA A 46 -23.20 14.34 -1.35
N ALA A 47 -22.79 14.70 -0.13
CA ALA A 47 -22.39 13.86 0.99
C ALA A 47 -21.93 12.42 0.63
N LEU A 48 -20.61 12.19 0.65
CA LEU A 48 -20.10 10.82 0.83
C LEU A 48 -20.90 10.18 1.97
N ARG A 49 -21.60 9.08 1.67
CA ARG A 49 -22.44 8.37 2.65
C ARG A 49 -21.65 8.00 3.91
N LEU A 50 -20.35 7.80 3.74
CA LEU A 50 -19.38 7.55 4.79
C LEU A 50 -18.28 8.63 4.72
N PRO A 51 -18.31 9.64 5.62
CA PRO A 51 -17.26 10.64 5.66
C PRO A 51 -15.95 10.00 6.15
N GLU A 52 -14.84 10.41 5.54
CA GLU A 52 -13.47 10.01 5.90
C GLU A 52 -13.22 8.48 5.81
N PRO A 53 -13.34 7.87 4.61
CA PRO A 53 -13.26 6.42 4.43
C PRO A 53 -11.93 5.80 4.88
N LEU A 54 -10.84 6.59 4.91
CA LEU A 54 -9.55 6.12 5.40
C LEU A 54 -9.59 5.74 6.90
N GLN A 55 -10.48 6.34 7.71
CA GLN A 55 -10.56 6.05 9.14
C GLN A 55 -10.95 4.60 9.44
N PHE A 56 -11.65 3.94 8.52
CA PHE A 56 -11.95 2.51 8.64
C PHE A 56 -10.71 1.61 8.51
N LEU A 57 -9.57 2.15 8.06
CA LEU A 57 -8.31 1.42 8.01
C LEU A 57 -7.36 1.79 9.15
N LEU A 58 -7.68 2.76 10.00
CA LEU A 58 -6.82 3.22 11.11
C LEU A 58 -7.18 2.49 12.42
N GLY A 59 -6.35 2.63 13.46
CA GLY A 59 -6.57 1.94 14.75
C GLY A 59 -7.89 2.23 15.45
N GLY A 60 -8.53 3.37 15.14
CA GLY A 60 -9.87 3.72 15.61
C GLY A 60 -11.02 3.06 14.85
N ALA A 61 -10.75 2.19 13.86
CA ALA A 61 -11.78 1.62 12.99
C ALA A 61 -12.87 0.85 13.76
N SER A 62 -12.54 0.22 14.88
CA SER A 62 -13.50 -0.51 15.73
C SER A 62 -14.66 0.36 16.24
N LEU A 63 -14.44 1.68 16.36
CA LEU A 63 -15.47 2.63 16.81
C LEU A 63 -16.48 2.97 15.71
N ARG A 64 -16.11 2.78 14.44
CA ARG A 64 -16.88 3.23 13.27
C ARG A 64 -17.37 2.10 12.38
N VAL A 65 -16.74 0.93 12.43
CA VAL A 65 -17.04 -0.22 11.56
C VAL A 65 -18.51 -0.65 11.54
N ALA A 66 -19.29 -0.35 12.59
CA ALA A 66 -20.74 -0.56 12.59
C ALA A 66 -21.53 0.34 11.62
N GLU A 67 -20.99 1.49 11.23
CA GLU A 67 -21.55 2.33 10.17
C GLU A 67 -21.66 1.56 8.83
N LEU A 68 -20.81 0.56 8.61
CA LEU A 68 -20.82 -0.23 7.38
C LEU A 68 -21.97 -1.24 7.30
N ASP A 69 -22.62 -1.57 8.42
CA ASP A 69 -23.66 -2.60 8.48
C ASP A 69 -24.85 -2.27 7.55
N GLU A 70 -25.23 -0.99 7.50
CA GLU A 70 -26.31 -0.48 6.65
C GLU A 70 -25.97 -0.55 5.16
N HIS A 71 -24.67 -0.59 4.84
CA HIS A 71 -24.16 -0.59 3.47
C HIS A 71 -23.87 -1.99 2.92
N VAL A 72 -23.80 -3.00 3.79
CA VAL A 72 -23.74 -4.40 3.35
C VAL A 72 -25.10 -4.86 2.87
N ALA A 73 -25.12 -5.56 1.74
CA ALA A 73 -26.35 -6.09 1.16
C ALA A 73 -27.09 -7.00 2.16
N GLU A 74 -28.42 -6.92 2.20
CA GLU A 74 -29.26 -7.63 3.17
C GLU A 74 -28.95 -9.14 3.25
N SER A 75 -28.75 -9.78 2.09
CA SER A 75 -28.40 -11.20 1.98
C SER A 75 -27.08 -11.61 2.68
N ARG A 76 -26.19 -10.65 2.95
CA ARG A 76 -24.87 -10.87 3.58
C ARG A 76 -24.73 -10.21 4.95
N ARG A 77 -25.63 -9.30 5.31
CA ARG A 77 -25.51 -8.45 6.50
C ARG A 77 -25.33 -9.24 7.80
N GLU A 78 -26.11 -10.29 8.00
CA GLU A 78 -25.98 -11.12 9.21
C GLU A 78 -24.60 -11.77 9.33
N ARG A 79 -24.11 -12.37 8.24
CA ARG A 79 -22.76 -12.96 8.18
C ARG A 79 -21.68 -11.91 8.41
N TRP A 80 -21.86 -10.72 7.83
CA TRP A 80 -20.96 -9.59 8.03
C TRP A 80 -20.88 -9.16 9.50
N VAL A 81 -22.02 -8.86 10.13
CA VAL A 81 -22.07 -8.40 11.52
C VAL A 81 -21.41 -9.43 12.44
N LYS A 82 -21.74 -10.71 12.27
CA LYS A 82 -21.14 -11.81 13.04
C LYS A 82 -19.62 -11.89 12.83
N MET A 83 -19.15 -11.83 11.59
CA MET A 83 -17.72 -11.93 11.29
C MET A 83 -16.95 -10.72 11.81
N ARG A 84 -17.51 -9.52 11.66
CA ARG A 84 -16.97 -8.28 12.20
C ARG A 84 -16.78 -8.34 13.70
N GLU A 85 -17.80 -8.78 14.44
CA GLU A 85 -17.71 -8.97 15.90
C GLU A 85 -16.65 -10.01 16.25
N THR A 86 -16.65 -11.15 15.54
CA THR A 86 -15.64 -12.21 15.74
C THR A 86 -14.21 -11.73 15.55
N VAL A 87 -13.96 -10.88 14.55
CA VAL A 87 -12.62 -10.33 14.27
C VAL A 87 -12.25 -9.22 15.25
N ILE A 88 -13.17 -8.31 15.58
CA ILE A 88 -12.88 -7.17 16.46
C ILE A 88 -12.63 -7.63 17.89
N ASP A 89 -13.39 -8.62 18.36
CA ASP A 89 -13.31 -9.21 19.70
C ASP A 89 -12.34 -10.41 19.73
N LEU A 90 -11.51 -10.57 18.69
CA LEU A 90 -10.50 -11.61 18.66
C LEU A 90 -9.42 -11.32 19.70
N ASP A 91 -9.40 -12.15 20.74
CA ASP A 91 -8.45 -12.07 21.85
C ASP A 91 -7.29 -13.06 21.70
N GLY A 92 -6.18 -12.77 22.40
CA GLY A 92 -5.05 -13.68 22.55
C GLY A 92 -4.07 -13.71 21.37
N CYS A 93 -4.19 -12.76 20.44
CA CYS A 93 -3.29 -12.57 19.29
C CYS A 93 -2.88 -13.90 18.61
N PRO A 94 -3.84 -14.69 18.10
CA PRO A 94 -3.49 -15.94 17.44
C PRO A 94 -2.66 -15.66 16.18
N ARG A 95 -1.82 -16.61 15.80
CA ARG A 95 -1.13 -16.56 14.51
C ARG A 95 -2.13 -16.53 13.35
N LEU A 96 -1.90 -15.63 12.40
CA LEU A 96 -2.82 -15.40 11.29
C LEU A 96 -3.10 -16.68 10.50
N GLY A 97 -2.08 -17.44 10.10
CA GLY A 97 -2.26 -18.67 9.33
C GLY A 97 -3.06 -19.72 10.09
N ALA A 98 -2.77 -19.90 11.38
CA ALA A 98 -3.50 -20.84 12.23
C ALA A 98 -4.97 -20.45 12.40
N TRP A 99 -5.28 -19.16 12.48
CA TRP A 99 -6.65 -18.67 12.54
C TRP A 99 -7.39 -18.85 11.21
N LEU A 100 -6.73 -18.54 10.09
CA LEU A 100 -7.28 -18.72 8.74
C LEU A 100 -7.57 -20.19 8.42
N ASP A 101 -6.80 -21.13 8.97
CA ASP A 101 -7.01 -22.57 8.78
C ASP A 101 -8.21 -23.14 9.59
N THR A 102 -8.87 -22.32 10.41
CA THR A 102 -10.09 -22.72 11.12
C THR A 102 -11.34 -22.64 10.22
N ALA A 103 -12.45 -23.24 10.66
CA ALA A 103 -13.74 -23.08 9.98
C ALA A 103 -14.19 -21.60 9.92
N VAL A 104 -13.90 -20.82 10.96
CA VAL A 104 -14.20 -19.38 11.02
C VAL A 104 -13.32 -18.62 10.01
N GLY A 105 -12.06 -18.99 9.89
CA GLY A 105 -11.14 -18.45 8.88
C GLY A 105 -11.63 -18.67 7.45
N LEU A 106 -12.11 -19.89 7.14
CA LEU A 106 -12.71 -20.17 5.83
C LEU A 106 -13.99 -19.35 5.58
N GLU A 107 -14.86 -19.22 6.59
CA GLU A 107 -16.04 -18.35 6.50
C GLU A 107 -15.66 -16.88 6.25
N PHE A 108 -14.57 -16.41 6.87
CA PHE A 108 -14.01 -15.08 6.67
C PHE A 108 -13.55 -14.89 5.22
N GLU A 109 -12.72 -15.80 4.69
CA GLU A 109 -12.18 -15.68 3.33
C GLU A 109 -13.31 -15.68 2.30
N GLN A 110 -14.30 -16.55 2.47
CA GLN A 110 -15.47 -16.60 1.60
C GLN A 110 -16.26 -15.30 1.64
N LEU A 111 -16.59 -14.81 2.85
CA LEU A 111 -17.33 -13.56 3.01
C LEU A 111 -16.54 -12.37 2.41
N ASN A 112 -15.24 -12.28 2.69
CA ASN A 112 -14.37 -11.22 2.19
C ASN A 112 -14.37 -11.21 0.65
N ALA A 113 -14.23 -12.37 0.00
CA ALA A 113 -14.28 -12.50 -1.46
C ALA A 113 -15.66 -12.15 -2.06
N GLU A 114 -16.75 -12.40 -1.34
CA GLU A 114 -18.10 -11.97 -1.73
C GLU A 114 -18.24 -10.43 -1.66
N LEU A 115 -17.76 -9.81 -0.57
CA LEU A 115 -17.85 -8.37 -0.34
C LEU A 115 -16.97 -7.56 -1.30
N VAL A 116 -15.75 -8.04 -1.60
CA VAL A 116 -14.86 -7.41 -2.60
C VAL A 116 -15.54 -7.26 -3.96
N ARG A 117 -16.35 -8.24 -4.37
CA ARG A 117 -17.08 -8.23 -5.64
C ARG A 117 -18.38 -7.41 -5.60
N GLY A 118 -18.74 -6.89 -4.43
CA GLY A 118 -19.95 -6.11 -4.19
C GLY A 118 -19.83 -4.64 -4.57
N SER A 119 -20.63 -3.81 -3.90
CA SER A 119 -20.56 -2.35 -4.05
C SER A 119 -19.23 -1.79 -3.53
N SER A 120 -19.00 -0.50 -3.74
CA SER A 120 -17.83 0.19 -3.20
C SER A 120 -17.82 0.19 -1.68
N GLU A 121 -18.98 0.35 -1.04
CA GLU A 121 -19.11 0.23 0.41
C GLU A 121 -18.82 -1.19 0.89
N GLU A 122 -19.28 -2.23 0.19
CA GLU A 122 -18.95 -3.62 0.52
C GLU A 122 -17.45 -3.91 0.34
N ALA A 123 -16.82 -3.36 -0.70
CA ALA A 123 -15.38 -3.47 -0.89
C ALA A 123 -14.59 -2.75 0.22
N LEU A 124 -15.05 -1.58 0.67
CA LEU A 124 -14.47 -0.90 1.84
C LEU A 124 -14.65 -1.75 3.10
N ALA A 125 -15.81 -2.37 3.30
CA ALA A 125 -16.06 -3.26 4.43
C ALA A 125 -15.14 -4.48 4.43
N ALA A 126 -14.92 -5.10 3.27
CA ALA A 126 -13.95 -6.18 3.10
C ALA A 126 -12.53 -5.75 3.53
N LEU A 127 -12.04 -4.61 3.01
CA LEU A 127 -10.71 -4.11 3.37
C LEU A 127 -10.60 -3.77 4.85
N THR A 128 -11.64 -3.14 5.41
CA THR A 128 -11.73 -2.79 6.84
C THR A 128 -11.57 -4.01 7.72
N LEU A 129 -12.31 -5.08 7.40
CA LEU A 129 -12.27 -6.33 8.14
C LEU A 129 -10.93 -7.04 7.99
N LEU A 130 -10.33 -7.01 6.80
CA LEU A 130 -9.01 -7.58 6.56
C LEU A 130 -7.92 -6.85 7.37
N VAL A 131 -7.94 -5.52 7.42
CA VAL A 131 -6.98 -4.76 8.22
C VAL A 131 -7.25 -4.93 9.72
N ALA A 132 -8.52 -5.05 10.14
CA ALA A 132 -8.86 -5.38 11.52
C ALA A 132 -8.30 -6.76 11.92
N LEU A 133 -8.45 -7.78 11.07
CA LEU A 133 -7.87 -9.10 11.30
C LEU A 133 -6.35 -9.00 11.44
N ALA A 134 -5.70 -8.29 10.52
CA ALA A 134 -4.24 -8.12 10.55
C ALA A 134 -3.71 -7.40 11.80
N ARG A 135 -4.53 -6.61 12.51
CA ARG A 135 -4.19 -6.02 13.81
C ARG A 135 -4.40 -6.97 14.99
N ARG A 136 -5.26 -7.97 14.81
CA ARG A 136 -5.70 -8.90 15.86
C ARG A 136 -4.99 -10.25 15.80
N THR A 137 -4.10 -10.43 14.83
CA THR A 137 -3.34 -11.66 14.62
C THR A 137 -1.86 -11.37 14.47
N GLU A 138 -1.04 -12.29 14.96
CA GLU A 138 0.40 -12.26 14.72
C GLU A 138 0.71 -12.72 13.28
N TRP A 139 1.44 -11.89 12.53
CA TRP A 139 1.93 -12.22 11.19
C TRP A 139 3.39 -11.82 10.94
N ASP A 140 4.08 -11.21 11.90
CA ASP A 140 5.53 -10.94 11.90
C ASP A 140 6.23 -11.64 13.08
N SER A 141 5.99 -12.96 13.23
CA SER A 141 6.63 -13.74 14.31
C SER A 141 8.09 -14.05 13.95
N GLY A 142 9.02 -13.16 14.31
CA GLY A 142 10.41 -13.10 13.85
C GLY A 142 11.33 -14.32 14.04
N PHE A 143 10.83 -15.48 14.49
CA PHE A 143 11.66 -16.68 14.69
C PHE A 143 11.17 -17.97 14.01
N LEU A 144 9.87 -18.23 13.82
CA LEU A 144 9.38 -19.46 13.16
C LEU A 144 8.02 -19.26 12.48
N GLY A 145 8.02 -19.06 11.16
CA GLY A 145 6.82 -19.09 10.32
C GLY A 145 6.13 -17.74 10.06
N GLY A 146 6.63 -16.63 10.63
CA GLY A 146 6.05 -15.29 10.38
C GLY A 146 6.06 -14.89 8.90
N GLY A 147 7.04 -15.36 8.11
CA GLY A 147 7.07 -15.09 6.67
C GLY A 147 5.91 -15.67 5.88
N GLU A 148 5.41 -16.84 6.29
CA GLU A 148 4.27 -17.48 5.64
C GLU A 148 2.98 -16.73 5.97
N ASP A 149 2.79 -16.35 7.24
CA ASP A 149 1.64 -15.59 7.70
C ASP A 149 1.60 -14.19 7.05
N ALA A 150 2.72 -13.48 7.01
CA ALA A 150 2.86 -12.22 6.28
C ALA A 150 2.56 -12.39 4.78
N GLY A 151 3.01 -13.50 4.18
CA GLY A 151 2.72 -13.85 2.80
C GLY A 151 1.22 -14.11 2.55
N ARG A 152 0.53 -14.77 3.47
CA ARG A 152 -0.94 -14.98 3.44
C ARG A 152 -1.68 -13.65 3.54
N LEU A 153 -1.30 -12.78 4.48
CA LEU A 153 -1.85 -11.43 4.57
C LEU A 153 -1.65 -10.65 3.27
N GLY A 154 -0.43 -10.67 2.73
CA GLY A 154 -0.12 -10.05 1.45
C GLY A 154 -0.97 -10.60 0.31
N GLY A 155 -1.24 -11.91 0.29
CA GLY A 155 -2.15 -12.55 -0.66
C GLY A 155 -3.58 -11.99 -0.58
N LEU A 156 -4.17 -11.94 0.61
CA LEU A 156 -5.52 -11.40 0.83
C LEU A 156 -5.63 -9.93 0.41
N VAL A 157 -4.63 -9.11 0.73
CA VAL A 157 -4.59 -7.69 0.31
C VAL A 157 -4.40 -7.57 -1.20
N ALA A 158 -3.57 -8.43 -1.81
CA ALA A 158 -3.38 -8.45 -3.25
C ALA A 158 -4.68 -8.79 -3.98
N GLU A 159 -5.46 -9.76 -3.51
CA GLU A 159 -6.76 -10.11 -4.08
C GLU A 159 -7.72 -8.91 -4.07
N TRP A 160 -7.78 -8.19 -2.95
CA TRP A 160 -8.57 -6.97 -2.85
C TRP A 160 -8.10 -5.91 -3.87
N LEU A 161 -6.78 -5.67 -3.93
CA LEU A 161 -6.18 -4.70 -4.85
C LEU A 161 -6.40 -5.08 -6.31
N ILE A 162 -6.24 -6.36 -6.67
CA ILE A 162 -6.50 -6.87 -8.03
C ILE A 162 -7.94 -6.57 -8.45
N ALA A 163 -8.90 -6.76 -7.54
CA ALA A 163 -10.30 -6.60 -7.84
C ALA A 163 -10.75 -5.13 -7.88
N ARG A 164 -10.12 -4.23 -7.12
CA ARG A 164 -10.63 -2.86 -6.87
C ARG A 164 -9.72 -1.72 -7.32
N SER A 165 -8.43 -1.95 -7.61
CA SER A 165 -7.53 -0.87 -8.06
C SER A 165 -8.04 -0.19 -9.33
N ASP A 166 -8.62 -1.00 -10.22
CA ASP A 166 -9.23 -0.53 -11.45
C ASP A 166 -10.62 0.02 -11.09
N GLY A 167 -10.76 1.34 -11.16
CA GLY A 167 -11.98 2.06 -10.80
C GLY A 167 -11.92 2.79 -9.46
N SER A 168 -10.97 2.46 -8.56
CA SER A 168 -10.84 3.18 -7.27
C SER A 168 -10.46 4.65 -7.44
N LEU A 169 -9.86 5.03 -8.57
CA LEU A 169 -9.46 6.42 -8.81
C LEU A 169 -10.64 7.36 -9.08
N GLU A 170 -11.74 6.82 -9.56
CA GLU A 170 -12.97 7.57 -9.86
C GLU A 170 -13.97 7.48 -8.70
N ASP A 171 -13.67 6.64 -7.71
CA ASP A 171 -14.51 6.35 -6.57
C ASP A 171 -13.98 7.05 -5.32
N ALA A 172 -14.67 8.10 -4.89
CA ALA A 172 -14.29 8.89 -3.72
C ALA A 172 -14.26 8.07 -2.41
N LEU A 173 -15.01 6.98 -2.32
CA LEU A 173 -14.98 6.10 -1.15
C LEU A 173 -13.72 5.22 -1.14
N LEU A 174 -13.28 4.75 -2.31
CA LEU A 174 -12.17 3.81 -2.43
C LEU A 174 -10.83 4.47 -2.77
N TYR A 175 -10.80 5.73 -3.18
CA TYR A 175 -9.57 6.42 -3.59
C TYR A 175 -8.45 6.29 -2.55
N GLU A 176 -8.61 6.90 -1.37
CA GLU A 176 -7.58 6.84 -0.31
C GLU A 176 -7.38 5.42 0.27
N PRO A 177 -8.45 4.62 0.53
CA PRO A 177 -8.29 3.24 0.98
C PRO A 177 -7.50 2.36 0.01
N ALA A 178 -7.69 2.49 -1.30
CA ALA A 178 -6.99 1.69 -2.29
C ALA A 178 -5.50 2.06 -2.35
N LEU A 179 -5.17 3.36 -2.31
CA LEU A 179 -3.76 3.79 -2.24
C LEU A 179 -3.09 3.29 -0.95
N SER A 180 -3.81 3.30 0.16
CA SER A 180 -3.33 2.80 1.45
C SER A 180 -3.13 1.29 1.47
N ALA A 181 -4.03 0.53 0.84
CA ALA A 181 -3.92 -0.92 0.73
C ALA A 181 -2.63 -1.37 0.02
N VAL A 182 -2.13 -0.60 -0.95
CA VAL A 182 -0.84 -0.89 -1.61
C VAL A 182 0.33 -0.79 -0.63
N VAL A 183 0.29 0.20 0.26
CA VAL A 183 1.31 0.40 1.29
C VAL A 183 1.27 -0.73 2.33
N ILE A 184 0.07 -1.14 2.75
CA ILE A 184 -0.14 -2.31 3.61
C ILE A 184 0.38 -3.59 2.95
N TYR A 185 0.05 -3.81 1.67
CA TYR A 185 0.56 -4.93 0.88
C TYR A 185 2.08 -4.96 0.85
N GLY A 186 2.71 -3.83 0.53
CA GLY A 186 4.16 -3.73 0.45
C GLY A 186 4.84 -4.06 1.79
N ARG A 187 4.25 -3.65 2.92
CA ARG A 187 4.72 -4.04 4.26
C ARG A 187 4.64 -5.54 4.47
N ALA A 188 3.47 -6.14 4.30
CA ALA A 188 3.27 -7.58 4.51
C ALA A 188 4.23 -8.41 3.63
N MET A 189 4.36 -8.06 2.35
CA MET A 189 5.28 -8.75 1.45
C MET A 189 6.76 -8.52 1.79
N ARG A 190 7.11 -7.37 2.38
CA ARG A 190 8.47 -7.13 2.86
C ARG A 190 8.80 -8.02 4.05
N THR A 191 7.88 -8.10 5.02
CA THR A 191 8.01 -9.02 6.15
C THR A 191 8.16 -10.46 5.66
N ALA A 192 7.32 -10.88 4.70
CA ALA A 192 7.44 -12.20 4.07
C ALA A 192 8.81 -12.43 3.42
N TYR A 193 9.32 -11.44 2.68
CA TYR A 193 10.64 -11.49 2.05
C TYR A 193 11.80 -11.59 3.05
N GLN A 194 11.68 -10.90 4.18
CA GLN A 194 12.74 -10.79 5.20
C GLN A 194 12.74 -11.93 6.22
N ALA A 195 11.68 -12.75 6.28
CA ALA A 195 11.53 -13.78 7.29
C ALA A 195 12.68 -14.81 7.25
N PRO A 196 13.33 -15.09 8.40
CA PRO A 196 14.56 -15.87 8.46
C PRO A 196 14.24 -17.36 8.55
N THR A 197 13.89 -18.02 7.44
CA THR A 197 13.83 -19.49 7.47
C THR A 197 15.13 -20.12 6.96
N PHE A 198 15.70 -19.68 5.84
CA PHE A 198 17.07 -20.02 5.40
C PHE A 198 17.51 -19.03 4.31
N GLY A 199 17.68 -17.75 4.67
CA GLY A 199 17.86 -16.65 3.71
C GLY A 199 16.54 -15.93 3.40
N ARG A 200 16.51 -15.15 2.32
CA ARG A 200 15.35 -14.37 1.90
C ARG A 200 14.40 -15.22 1.02
N ASP A 201 13.09 -15.01 1.15
CA ASP A 201 12.11 -15.66 0.26
C ASP A 201 12.01 -14.91 -1.08
N ASP A 202 12.87 -15.28 -2.03
CA ASP A 202 12.86 -14.71 -3.38
C ASP A 202 11.53 -14.94 -4.12
N ALA A 203 10.75 -15.98 -3.76
CA ALA A 203 9.45 -16.21 -4.35
C ALA A 203 8.43 -15.17 -3.84
N ALA A 204 8.44 -14.83 -2.54
CA ALA A 204 7.64 -13.71 -2.02
C ALA A 204 8.03 -12.40 -2.70
N TYR A 205 9.31 -12.14 -2.89
CA TYR A 205 9.80 -10.95 -3.59
C TYR A 205 9.32 -10.88 -5.04
N ALA A 206 9.41 -11.99 -5.79
CA ALA A 206 8.95 -12.07 -7.18
C ALA A 206 7.43 -11.88 -7.29
N ARG A 207 6.64 -12.47 -6.38
CA ARG A 207 5.19 -12.22 -6.29
C ARG A 207 4.88 -10.76 -6.01
N ALA A 208 5.58 -10.17 -5.03
CA ALA A 208 5.46 -8.76 -4.68
C ALA A 208 5.70 -7.85 -5.87
N ARG A 209 6.79 -8.12 -6.59
CA ARG A 209 7.20 -7.39 -7.80
C ARG A 209 6.14 -7.49 -8.89
N SER A 210 5.71 -8.69 -9.24
CA SER A 210 4.72 -8.90 -10.30
C SER A 210 3.40 -8.17 -10.00
N THR A 211 2.92 -8.24 -8.77
CA THR A 211 1.70 -7.54 -8.35
C THR A 211 1.86 -6.02 -8.43
N LEU A 212 2.97 -5.46 -7.93
CA LEU A 212 3.23 -4.01 -7.96
C LEU A 212 3.51 -3.52 -9.38
N GLU A 213 4.16 -4.30 -10.23
CA GLU A 213 4.37 -4.00 -11.64
C GLU A 213 3.02 -3.86 -12.35
N ARG A 214 2.08 -4.77 -12.07
CA ARG A 214 0.71 -4.72 -12.60
C ARG A 214 -0.06 -3.51 -12.08
N LEU A 215 0.01 -3.23 -10.78
CA LEU A 215 -0.76 -2.16 -10.14
C LEU A 215 -0.24 -0.76 -10.45
N VAL A 216 1.08 -0.56 -10.33
CA VAL A 216 1.74 0.76 -10.34
C VAL A 216 2.39 1.05 -11.69
N GLY A 217 2.78 0.03 -12.45
CA GLY A 217 3.56 0.19 -13.68
C GLY A 217 5.00 0.64 -13.37
N ILE A 218 5.90 -0.32 -13.18
CA ILE A 218 7.31 -0.09 -12.78
C ILE A 218 8.24 -0.09 -14.00
N THR A 219 7.77 0.37 -15.16
CA THR A 219 8.63 0.46 -16.37
C THR A 219 8.79 1.90 -16.79
N GLU A 220 9.99 2.25 -17.30
CA GLU A 220 10.34 3.58 -17.84
C GLU A 220 9.35 4.10 -18.91
N GLN A 221 8.48 3.23 -19.44
CA GLN A 221 7.63 3.53 -20.58
C GLN A 221 6.13 3.63 -20.25
N LYS A 222 5.61 3.08 -19.14
CA LYS A 222 4.19 3.17 -18.77
C LYS A 222 3.92 3.01 -17.25
N ARG A 223 3.86 4.12 -16.51
CA ARG A 223 3.23 4.18 -15.19
C ARG A 223 1.71 4.10 -15.35
N THR A 224 1.02 3.31 -14.53
CA THR A 224 -0.44 3.26 -14.56
C THR A 224 -1.02 4.53 -13.92
N ASN A 225 -2.28 4.87 -14.20
CA ASN A 225 -2.94 5.99 -13.52
C ASN A 225 -2.95 5.79 -12.00
N PHE A 226 -3.16 4.54 -11.58
CA PHE A 226 -3.14 4.17 -10.17
C PHE A 226 -1.75 4.34 -9.57
N GLY A 227 -0.70 3.93 -10.30
CA GLY A 227 0.68 4.16 -9.88
C GLY A 227 1.08 5.63 -9.82
N ALA A 228 0.55 6.47 -10.71
CA ALA A 228 0.74 7.92 -10.64
C ALA A 228 0.07 8.50 -9.39
N ALA A 229 -1.13 8.03 -9.02
CA ALA A 229 -1.80 8.41 -7.79
C ALA A 229 -1.04 7.94 -6.54
N VAL A 230 -0.56 6.69 -6.52
CA VAL A 230 0.29 6.16 -5.43
C VAL A 230 1.56 6.97 -5.30
N GLN A 231 2.23 7.33 -6.41
CA GLN A 231 3.42 8.17 -6.37
C GLN A 231 3.12 9.58 -5.84
N ALA A 232 1.99 10.18 -6.25
CA ALA A 232 1.59 11.50 -5.76
C ALA A 232 1.30 11.49 -4.25
N ARG A 233 0.70 10.40 -3.73
CA ARG A 233 0.33 10.24 -2.33
C ARG A 233 1.48 9.77 -1.42
N TYR A 234 2.28 8.82 -1.92
CA TYR A 234 3.32 8.08 -1.23
C TYR A 234 4.62 8.05 -2.06
N GLY A 235 5.17 9.23 -2.35
CA GLY A 235 6.35 9.37 -3.21
C GLY A 235 7.55 8.53 -2.78
N ARG A 236 7.78 8.34 -1.47
CA ARG A 236 8.90 7.49 -0.99
C ARG A 236 8.65 5.99 -1.21
N ALA A 237 7.39 5.54 -1.18
CA ALA A 237 7.07 4.14 -1.46
C ALA A 237 7.47 3.77 -2.90
N THR A 238 7.19 4.67 -3.84
CA THR A 238 7.48 4.43 -5.26
C THR A 238 8.90 4.78 -5.68
N SER A 239 9.65 5.59 -4.92
CA SER A 239 10.99 6.03 -5.31
C SER A 239 12.02 4.90 -5.37
N LEU A 240 11.77 3.77 -4.69
CA LEU A 240 12.68 2.62 -4.69
C LEU A 240 12.28 1.53 -5.71
N LEU A 241 11.15 1.68 -6.40
CA LEU A 241 10.68 0.73 -7.41
C LEU A 241 11.60 0.65 -8.64
N GLU A 242 12.29 1.72 -8.96
CA GLU A 242 13.14 1.84 -10.16
C GLU A 242 14.60 1.41 -9.92
N GLY A 243 14.97 1.02 -8.69
CA GLY A 243 16.35 0.66 -8.33
C GLY A 243 16.60 -0.84 -8.22
N ASP A 244 17.89 -1.23 -8.23
CA ASP A 244 18.34 -2.62 -8.06
C ASP A 244 18.27 -3.14 -6.59
N GLY A 245 17.72 -2.34 -5.68
CA GLY A 245 17.64 -2.62 -4.24
C GLY A 245 16.34 -3.31 -3.79
N ASP A 246 16.15 -3.43 -2.48
CA ASP A 246 14.88 -3.85 -1.88
C ASP A 246 13.81 -2.77 -2.11
N PHE A 247 13.03 -2.91 -3.18
CA PHE A 247 12.02 -1.91 -3.56
C PHE A 247 10.85 -1.83 -2.56
N LEU A 248 10.66 -2.86 -1.73
CA LEU A 248 9.59 -2.90 -0.73
C LEU A 248 9.90 -2.03 0.49
N LEU A 249 11.16 -1.63 0.69
CA LEU A 249 11.60 -0.76 1.77
C LEU A 249 10.80 0.55 1.85
N GLY A 250 10.49 1.16 0.70
CA GLY A 250 9.74 2.41 0.67
C GLY A 250 8.30 2.22 1.17
N PHE A 251 7.67 1.12 0.77
CA PHE A 251 6.30 0.79 1.20
C PHE A 251 6.24 0.48 2.69
N ASP A 252 7.17 -0.32 3.21
CA ASP A 252 7.25 -0.60 4.64
C ASP A 252 7.48 0.67 5.48
N GLN A 253 8.36 1.57 5.04
CA GLN A 253 8.56 2.86 5.71
C GLN A 253 7.29 3.71 5.74
N GLU A 254 6.56 3.83 4.63
CA GLU A 254 5.29 4.57 4.60
C GLU A 254 4.21 3.89 5.45
N ALA A 255 4.18 2.56 5.47
CA ALA A 255 3.24 1.80 6.28
C ALA A 255 3.48 2.01 7.77
N ARG A 256 4.74 1.97 8.22
CA ARG A 256 5.10 2.24 9.62
C ARG A 256 4.75 3.65 10.08
N VAL A 257 4.74 4.62 9.16
CA VAL A 257 4.32 5.99 9.47
C VAL A 257 2.79 6.10 9.53
N SER A 258 2.09 5.49 8.59
CA SER A 258 0.64 5.66 8.38
C SER A 258 -0.23 4.70 9.20
N PHE A 259 0.29 3.51 9.50
CA PHE A 259 -0.37 2.38 10.18
C PHE A 259 0.58 1.81 11.24
N LYS A 260 0.85 2.63 12.28
CA LYS A 260 1.81 2.29 13.35
C LYS A 260 1.44 1.01 14.08
N ASP A 261 0.14 0.82 14.25
CA ASP A 261 -0.54 -0.28 14.94
C ASP A 261 -0.69 -1.56 14.10
N LEU A 262 -0.17 -1.56 12.87
CA LEU A 262 -0.20 -2.71 11.98
C LEU A 262 1.19 -3.34 11.88
N ASP A 263 1.83 -3.62 13.01
CA ASP A 263 3.24 -4.03 13.05
C ASP A 263 3.55 -5.49 12.96
N GLY A 264 2.52 -6.32 12.85
CA GLY A 264 2.67 -7.77 12.69
C GLY A 264 2.76 -8.50 14.02
N GLU A 265 2.76 -7.75 15.11
CA GLU A 265 2.51 -8.20 16.47
C GLU A 265 1.15 -7.60 16.91
N CYS A 266 0.57 -8.09 18.01
CA CYS A 266 -0.55 -7.42 18.65
C CYS A 266 -0.06 -6.82 19.97
N GLU A 267 -0.47 -5.59 20.29
CA GLU A 267 -0.26 -5.03 21.63
C GLU A 267 -1.04 -5.88 22.66
N GLU A 268 -0.33 -6.46 23.64
CA GLU A 268 -0.93 -7.10 24.84
C GLU A 268 -1.56 -6.07 25.79
#